data_AF-A0A7X9HDI6-F1
#
_entry.id   AF-A0A7X9HDI6-F1
#
_cell.length_a   1.000
_cell.length_b   1.000
_cell.length_c   1.000
_cell.angle_alpha   90.00
_cell.angle_beta   90.00
_cell.angle_gamma   90.00
#
_symmetry.space_group_name_H-M   'P 1'
#
loop_
_entity.id
_entity.type
_entity.pdbx_description
1 polymer ?
#
loop_
_entity_poly.entity_id
_entity_poly.type
_entity_poly.pdbx_seq_one_letter_code
_entity_poly.pdbx_strand_id
1 'polypeptide(L)'
;MNLSFFGGYPELYTSPKNYNLWYSSYVATYLERDVRNVLNVTDLREFNLFLRSCALRISNLLSYTDLARDIGISVNTAKKWLSVLTTLGAVYLVEPYFANRGKRIIKSPKIYFADTGLAAFLCGFEHAQQLHNSSMAGYFFENYIANEITKHYSFYGKRLNLYYWQDIHGKEVDFIIEHASGKIMLLNVN
;
A
#
# COMPACT_ATOMS: atom_id res chain seq x y z
N MET A 1 1.55 -6.61 17.50
CA MET A 1 0.65 -5.60 16.90
C MET A 1 1.25 -4.18 16.83
N ASN A 2 2.32 -3.83 17.56
CA ASN A 2 2.99 -2.52 17.41
C ASN A 2 3.79 -2.37 16.10
N LEU A 3 4.20 -3.48 15.48
CA LEU A 3 4.96 -3.49 14.23
C LEU A 3 4.18 -2.86 13.05
N SER A 4 2.87 -3.05 12.99
CA SER A 4 2.04 -2.44 11.95
C SER A 4 2.02 -0.91 12.04
N PHE A 5 2.17 -0.35 13.25
CA PHE A 5 2.20 1.10 13.46
C PHE A 5 3.58 1.72 13.16
N PHE A 6 4.67 1.07 13.58
CA PHE A 6 6.00 1.65 13.36
C PHE A 6 6.57 1.37 11.98
N GLY A 7 6.07 0.37 11.24
CA GLY A 7 6.61 0.01 9.92
C GLY A 7 7.90 -0.82 10.03
N GLY A 8 8.68 -0.90 8.96
CA GLY A 8 9.87 -1.73 8.84
C GLY A 8 11.19 -1.01 9.11
N TYR A 9 11.19 0.31 9.30
CA TYR A 9 12.43 1.08 9.45
C TYR A 9 13.10 0.88 10.83
N PRO A 10 14.37 0.41 10.89
CA PRO A 10 15.05 0.08 12.14
C PRO A 10 15.14 1.23 13.15
N GLU A 11 15.32 2.46 12.68
CA GLU A 11 15.52 3.65 13.50
C GLU A 11 14.35 3.89 14.47
N LEU A 12 13.13 3.57 14.03
CA LEU A 12 11.91 3.73 14.82
C LEU A 12 11.83 2.75 16.00
N TYR A 13 12.57 1.65 15.95
CA TYR A 13 12.67 0.69 17.04
C TYR A 13 13.76 1.07 18.06
N THR A 14 14.79 1.81 17.60
CA THR A 14 15.84 2.33 18.48
C THR A 14 15.43 3.63 19.19
N SER A 15 14.56 4.44 18.56
CA SER A 15 14.14 5.76 19.09
C SER A 15 12.66 6.07 18.76
N PRO A 16 11.71 5.32 19.33
CA PRO A 16 10.28 5.41 18.97
C PRO A 16 9.63 6.77 19.25
N LYS A 17 10.17 7.57 20.20
CA LYS A 17 9.68 8.93 20.50
C LYS A 17 9.77 9.89 19.31
N ASN A 18 10.57 9.57 18.31
CA ASN A 18 10.79 10.42 17.14
C ASN A 18 9.92 10.04 15.94
N TYR A 19 8.92 9.18 16.09
CA TYR A 19 8.04 8.70 15.00
C TYR A 19 7.55 9.82 14.07
N ASN A 20 6.93 10.87 14.62
CA ASN A 20 6.39 11.98 13.82
C ASN A 20 7.49 12.77 13.10
N LEU A 21 8.61 13.03 13.78
CA LEU A 21 9.73 13.77 13.19
C LEU A 21 10.40 12.95 12.08
N TRP A 22 10.55 11.65 12.30
CA TRP A 22 11.18 10.75 11.35
C TRP A 22 10.36 10.63 10.08
N TYR A 23 9.06 10.32 10.18
CA TYR A 23 8.20 10.17 9.00
C TYR A 23 7.96 11.50 8.28
N SER A 24 7.81 12.62 8.99
CA SER A 24 7.70 13.93 8.32
C SER A 24 8.95 14.26 7.51
N SER A 25 10.15 13.99 8.05
CA SER A 25 11.42 14.17 7.34
C SER A 25 11.57 13.21 6.16
N TYR A 26 11.15 11.95 6.32
CA TYR A 26 11.12 10.95 5.26
C TYR A 26 10.23 11.39 4.10
N VAL A 27 8.98 11.79 4.39
CA VAL A 27 8.02 12.26 3.37
C VAL A 27 8.55 13.50 2.66
N ALA A 28 9.09 14.48 3.39
CA ALA A 28 9.68 15.67 2.78
C ALA A 28 10.79 15.30 1.79
N THR A 29 11.71 14.42 2.19
CA THR A 29 12.82 13.96 1.35
C THR A 29 12.30 13.20 0.11
N TYR A 30 11.36 12.28 0.30
CA TYR A 30 10.75 11.51 -0.78
C TYR A 30 10.07 12.41 -1.84
N LEU A 31 9.32 13.42 -1.39
CA LEU A 31 8.64 14.36 -2.28
C LEU A 31 9.63 15.26 -3.03
N GLU A 32 10.59 15.85 -2.31
CA GLU A 32 11.51 16.83 -2.88
C GLU A 32 12.57 16.21 -3.79
N ARG A 33 13.02 15.01 -3.47
CA ARG A 33 14.07 14.31 -4.20
C ARG A 33 13.48 13.34 -5.23
N ASP A 34 12.68 12.36 -4.81
CA ASP A 34 12.35 11.24 -5.68
C ASP A 34 11.19 11.59 -6.62
N VAL A 35 10.11 12.13 -6.07
CA VAL A 35 8.91 12.48 -6.87
C VAL A 35 9.19 13.60 -7.86
N ARG A 36 9.87 14.67 -7.41
CA ARG A 36 10.21 15.82 -8.28
C ARG A 36 11.07 15.38 -9.47
N ASN A 37 12.02 14.48 -9.25
CA ASN A 37 12.90 13.97 -10.31
C ASN A 37 12.16 13.14 -11.37
N VAL A 38 11.10 12.42 -11.00
CA VAL A 38 10.39 11.51 -11.93
C VAL A 38 9.27 12.22 -12.70
N LEU A 39 8.51 13.10 -12.05
CA LEU A 39 7.27 13.62 -12.61
C LEU A 39 7.33 15.06 -13.11
N ASN A 40 8.38 15.80 -12.76
CA ASN A 40 8.40 17.26 -12.85
C ASN A 40 7.09 17.87 -12.30
N VAL A 41 6.59 17.33 -11.18
CA VAL A 41 5.34 17.82 -10.57
C VAL A 41 5.56 19.27 -10.16
N THR A 42 4.75 20.16 -10.72
CA THR A 42 4.81 21.59 -10.40
C THR A 42 4.33 21.86 -8.97
N ASP A 43 3.34 21.09 -8.50
CA ASP A 43 2.77 21.21 -7.16
C ASP A 43 2.96 19.95 -6.30
N LEU A 44 3.99 19.96 -5.43
CA LEU A 44 4.24 18.89 -4.46
C LEU A 44 3.15 18.76 -3.39
N ARG A 45 2.37 19.83 -3.14
CA ARG A 45 1.29 19.80 -2.15
C ARG A 45 0.14 18.93 -2.64
N GLU A 46 -0.27 19.06 -3.90
CA GLU A 46 -1.29 18.19 -4.49
C GLU A 46 -0.86 16.72 -4.47
N PHE A 47 0.42 16.46 -4.79
CA PHE A 47 0.96 15.10 -4.75
C PHE A 47 0.99 14.54 -3.32
N ASN A 48 1.34 15.35 -2.32
CA ASN A 48 1.27 14.94 -0.92
C ASN A 48 -0.16 14.60 -0.50
N LEU A 49 -1.15 15.39 -0.91
CA LEU A 49 -2.56 15.08 -0.66
C LEU A 49 -2.97 13.77 -1.36
N PHE A 50 -2.51 13.53 -2.59
CA PHE A 50 -2.73 12.28 -3.30
C PHE A 50 -2.12 11.07 -2.59
N LEU A 51 -0.89 11.20 -2.09
CA LEU A 51 -0.21 10.15 -1.31
C LEU A 51 -1.01 9.82 -0.02
N ARG A 52 -1.52 10.84 0.67
CA ARG A 52 -2.40 10.65 1.84
C ARG A 52 -3.73 10.00 1.46
N SER A 53 -4.33 10.38 0.34
CA SER A 53 -5.57 9.78 -0.19
C SER A 53 -5.39 8.30 -0.55
N CYS A 54 -4.19 7.91 -1.00
CA CYS A 54 -3.82 6.51 -1.16
C CYS A 54 -3.71 5.77 0.18
N ALA A 55 -3.08 6.38 1.20
CA ALA A 55 -2.92 5.76 2.52
C ALA A 55 -4.27 5.49 3.22
N LEU A 56 -5.24 6.39 3.03
CA LEU A 56 -6.61 6.21 3.52
C LEU A 56 -7.35 5.01 2.87
N ARG A 57 -6.81 4.46 1.79
CA ARG A 57 -7.35 3.31 1.03
C ARG A 57 -6.45 2.08 1.11
N ILE A 58 -5.57 2.02 2.10
CA ILE A 58 -4.69 0.87 2.33
C ILE A 58 -5.50 -0.44 2.34
N SER A 59 -4.99 -1.47 1.65
CA SER A 59 -5.61 -2.80 1.47
C SER A 59 -7.03 -2.81 0.89
N ASN A 60 -7.48 -1.70 0.29
CA ASN A 60 -8.80 -1.60 -0.34
C ASN A 60 -8.70 -1.60 -1.86
N LEU A 61 -9.83 -1.86 -2.52
CA LEU A 61 -9.95 -1.79 -3.98
C LEU A 61 -9.62 -0.39 -4.49
N LEU A 62 -8.76 -0.35 -5.50
CA LEU A 62 -8.32 0.87 -6.14
C LEU A 62 -9.41 1.45 -7.03
N SER A 63 -9.71 2.72 -6.83
CA SER A 63 -10.55 3.53 -7.71
C SER A 63 -9.80 4.78 -8.13
N TYR A 64 -9.30 4.80 -9.37
CA TYR A 64 -8.64 5.99 -9.94
C TYR A 64 -9.59 7.19 -9.99
N THR A 65 -10.89 6.95 -10.18
CA THR A 65 -11.91 7.99 -10.23
C THR A 65 -12.08 8.66 -8.87
N ASP A 66 -12.13 7.89 -7.78
CA ASP A 66 -12.28 8.47 -6.45
C ASP A 66 -10.99 9.17 -6.00
N LEU A 67 -9.82 8.60 -6.29
CA LEU A 67 -8.54 9.28 -6.04
C LEU A 67 -8.45 10.61 -6.80
N ALA A 68 -8.87 10.65 -8.07
CA ALA A 68 -8.88 11.86 -8.87
C ALA A 68 -9.86 12.91 -8.32
N ARG A 69 -11.06 12.47 -7.93
CA ARG A 69 -12.11 13.33 -7.36
C ARG A 69 -11.67 13.98 -6.05
N ASP A 70 -11.08 13.20 -5.14
CA ASP A 70 -10.67 13.70 -3.81
C ASP A 70 -9.64 14.83 -3.90
N ILE A 71 -8.78 14.81 -4.93
CA ILE A 71 -7.69 15.78 -5.09
C ILE A 71 -8.05 16.89 -6.09
N GLY A 72 -9.09 16.71 -6.92
CA GLY A 72 -9.46 17.67 -7.96
C GLY A 72 -8.60 17.57 -9.22
N ILE A 73 -8.04 16.40 -9.52
CA ILE A 73 -7.17 16.14 -10.68
C ILE A 73 -7.88 15.28 -11.73
N SER A 74 -7.29 15.15 -12.91
CA SER A 74 -7.80 14.21 -13.92
C SER A 74 -7.53 12.75 -13.54
N VAL A 75 -8.36 11.82 -13.99
CA VAL A 75 -8.14 10.36 -13.81
C VAL A 75 -6.82 9.91 -14.42
N ASN A 76 -6.40 10.50 -15.55
CA ASN A 76 -5.11 10.20 -16.17
C ASN A 76 -3.94 10.69 -15.29
N THR A 77 -4.09 11.83 -14.62
CA THR A 77 -3.11 12.32 -13.64
C THR A 77 -3.00 11.35 -12.47
N ALA A 78 -4.12 10.90 -11.91
CA ALA A 78 -4.14 9.92 -10.82
C ALA A 78 -3.46 8.60 -11.22
N LYS A 79 -3.71 8.10 -12.44
CA LYS A 79 -3.01 6.92 -12.99
C LYS A 79 -1.49 7.15 -13.09
N LYS A 80 -1.07 8.29 -13.62
CA LYS A 80 0.35 8.66 -13.75
C LYS A 80 1.03 8.76 -12.38
N TRP A 81 0.39 9.41 -11.42
CA TRP A 81 0.93 9.58 -10.07
C TRP A 81 1.00 8.26 -9.32
N LEU A 82 -0.03 7.41 -9.42
CA LEU A 82 0.03 6.08 -8.82
C LEU A 82 1.12 5.23 -9.45
N SER A 83 1.28 5.27 -10.77
CA SER A 83 2.38 4.58 -11.45
C SER A 83 3.74 4.99 -10.89
N VAL A 84 3.92 6.26 -10.55
CA VAL A 84 5.18 6.75 -9.97
C VAL A 84 5.35 6.30 -8.53
N LEU A 85 4.30 6.32 -7.71
CA LEU A 85 4.36 5.73 -6.37
C LEU A 85 4.74 4.24 -6.43
N THR A 86 4.25 3.51 -7.43
CA THR A 86 4.61 2.10 -7.64
C THR A 86 6.04 1.93 -8.13
N THR A 87 6.50 2.74 -9.08
CA THR A 87 7.88 2.70 -9.58
C THR A 87 8.89 3.04 -8.49
N LEU A 88 8.58 4.00 -7.62
CA LEU A 88 9.43 4.38 -6.49
C LEU A 88 9.32 3.41 -5.31
N GLY A 89 8.41 2.44 -5.35
CA GLY A 89 8.25 1.43 -4.31
C GLY A 89 7.55 1.92 -3.04
N ALA A 90 6.88 3.08 -3.07
CA ALA A 90 6.08 3.56 -1.94
C ALA A 90 4.80 2.71 -1.76
N VAL A 91 4.20 2.30 -2.89
CA VAL A 91 3.00 1.45 -2.93
C VAL A 91 3.17 0.32 -3.93
N TYR A 92 2.38 -0.74 -3.81
CA TYR A 92 2.27 -1.79 -4.80
C TYR A 92 0.82 -2.26 -4.92
N LEU A 93 0.52 -2.91 -6.04
CA LEU A 93 -0.83 -3.35 -6.38
C LEU A 93 -0.90 -4.88 -6.33
N VAL A 94 -1.98 -5.41 -5.76
CA VAL A 94 -2.29 -6.84 -5.77
C VAL A 94 -3.52 -7.05 -6.64
N GLU A 95 -3.32 -7.78 -7.73
CA GLU A 95 -4.36 -8.05 -8.71
C GLU A 95 -5.32 -9.15 -8.22
N PRO A 96 -6.57 -9.17 -8.70
CA PRO A 96 -7.48 -10.26 -8.39
C PRO A 96 -7.07 -11.56 -9.09
N TYR A 97 -7.29 -12.68 -8.41
CA TYR A 97 -7.09 -14.01 -8.95
C TYR A 97 -8.25 -14.38 -9.88
N PHE A 98 -7.92 -14.73 -11.13
CA PHE A 98 -8.85 -15.36 -12.06
C PHE A 98 -8.17 -16.54 -12.76
N ALA A 99 -8.87 -17.65 -12.97
CA ALA A 99 -8.34 -18.76 -13.76
C ALA A 99 -7.93 -18.30 -15.17
N ASN A 100 -8.73 -17.42 -15.79
CA ASN A 100 -8.39 -16.76 -17.03
C ASN A 100 -7.50 -15.54 -16.76
N ARG A 101 -6.22 -15.63 -17.13
CA ARG A 101 -5.22 -14.56 -16.95
C ARG A 101 -5.62 -13.25 -17.63
N GLY A 102 -6.31 -13.28 -18.77
CA GLY A 102 -6.80 -12.08 -19.46
C GLY A 102 -7.88 -11.33 -18.68
N LYS A 103 -8.72 -12.04 -17.90
CA LYS A 103 -9.71 -11.41 -17.01
C LYS A 103 -9.09 -10.75 -15.78
N ARG A 104 -7.89 -11.17 -15.37
CA ARG A 104 -7.15 -10.55 -14.25
C ARG A 104 -6.88 -9.07 -14.52
N ILE A 105 -6.55 -8.72 -15.77
CA ILE A 105 -6.12 -7.38 -16.20
C ILE A 105 -7.25 -6.33 -16.13
N ILE A 106 -8.51 -6.77 -16.18
CA ILE A 106 -9.67 -5.87 -16.36
C ILE A 106 -10.26 -5.40 -15.03
N LYS A 107 -9.95 -6.10 -13.93
CA LYS A 107 -10.56 -5.84 -12.63
C LYS A 107 -9.64 -4.99 -11.76
N SER A 108 -10.23 -4.16 -10.90
CA SER A 108 -9.48 -3.25 -10.04
C SER A 108 -8.59 -4.02 -9.07
N PRO A 109 -7.29 -3.71 -8.95
CA PRO A 109 -6.44 -4.26 -7.92
C PRO A 109 -6.75 -3.66 -6.55
N LYS A 110 -6.20 -4.27 -5.50
CA LYS A 110 -6.04 -3.64 -4.18
C LYS A 110 -4.73 -2.86 -4.10
N ILE A 111 -4.72 -1.74 -3.38
CA ILE A 111 -3.53 -0.93 -3.12
C ILE A 111 -2.90 -1.25 -1.76
N TYR A 112 -1.58 -1.44 -1.73
CA TYR A 112 -0.81 -1.69 -0.51
C TYR A 112 0.35 -0.71 -0.41
N PHE A 113 0.74 -0.36 0.81
CA PHE A 113 1.93 0.42 1.11
C PHE A 113 3.10 -0.50 1.43
N ALA A 114 4.28 -0.21 0.88
CA ALA A 114 5.50 -0.96 1.18
C ALA A 114 5.91 -0.86 2.66
N ASP A 115 5.46 0.20 3.34
CA ASP A 115 5.65 0.42 4.76
C ASP A 115 4.35 0.83 5.46
N THR A 116 3.93 0.07 6.47
CA THR A 116 2.67 0.34 7.19
C THR A 116 2.78 1.53 8.14
N GLY A 117 3.98 1.86 8.64
CA GLY A 117 4.17 3.02 9.51
C GLY A 117 4.10 4.33 8.73
N LEU A 118 4.63 4.34 7.49
CA LEU A 118 4.43 5.45 6.56
C LEU A 118 2.94 5.70 6.31
N ALA A 119 2.19 4.64 6.01
CA ALA A 119 0.74 4.76 5.82
C ALA A 119 0.04 5.26 7.09
N ALA A 120 0.45 4.79 8.27
CA ALA A 120 -0.13 5.20 9.55
C ALA A 120 0.09 6.70 9.79
N PHE A 121 1.31 7.18 9.52
CA PHE A 121 1.66 8.59 9.61
C PHE A 121 0.84 9.45 8.63
N LEU A 122 0.72 9.02 7.38
CA LEU A 122 -0.05 9.74 6.34
C LEU A 122 -1.54 9.85 6.67
N CYS A 123 -2.10 8.83 7.33
CA CYS A 123 -3.46 8.82 7.87
C CYS A 123 -3.62 9.68 9.13
N GLY A 124 -2.53 10.15 9.76
CA GLY A 124 -2.56 10.99 10.96
C GLY A 124 -2.71 10.21 12.26
N PHE A 125 -2.33 8.93 12.29
CA PHE A 125 -2.27 8.19 13.56
C PHE A 125 -1.02 8.59 14.34
N GLU A 126 -1.22 9.03 15.60
CA GLU A 126 -0.13 9.52 16.46
C GLU A 126 0.47 8.41 17.34
N HIS A 127 -0.31 7.37 17.64
CA HIS A 127 0.15 6.23 18.43
C HIS A 127 -0.60 4.92 18.08
N ALA A 128 0.05 3.78 18.34
CA ALA A 128 -0.45 2.45 17.97
C ALA A 128 -1.89 2.16 18.45
N GLN A 129 -2.23 2.57 19.67
CA GLN A 129 -3.59 2.35 20.22
C GLN A 129 -4.68 3.05 19.40
N GLN A 130 -4.40 4.23 18.82
CA GLN A 130 -5.36 4.96 18.00
C GLN A 130 -5.65 4.18 16.71
N LEU A 131 -4.60 3.62 16.09
CA LEU A 131 -4.75 2.76 14.91
C LEU A 131 -5.51 1.48 15.26
N HIS A 132 -5.15 0.79 16.35
CA HIS A 132 -5.79 -0.47 16.77
C HIS A 132 -7.28 -0.31 17.08
N ASN A 133 -7.68 0.83 17.62
CA ASN A 133 -9.09 1.12 17.93
C ASN A 133 -9.87 1.68 16.73
N SER A 134 -9.21 1.95 15.59
CA SER A 134 -9.85 2.50 14.42
C SER A 134 -10.53 1.41 13.57
N SER A 135 -11.49 1.81 12.75
CA SER A 135 -12.07 0.95 11.72
C SER A 135 -11.06 0.50 10.65
N MET A 136 -9.85 1.09 10.63
CA MET A 136 -8.79 0.74 9.68
C MET A 136 -7.85 -0.37 10.18
N ALA A 137 -7.98 -0.81 11.44
CA ALA A 137 -7.05 -1.75 12.05
C ALA A 137 -6.87 -3.04 11.22
N GLY A 138 -7.96 -3.61 10.69
CA GLY A 138 -7.93 -4.80 9.84
C GLY A 138 -7.14 -4.57 8.54
N TYR A 139 -7.40 -3.46 7.84
CA TYR A 139 -6.69 -3.12 6.60
C TYR A 139 -5.18 -2.92 6.81
N PHE A 140 -4.78 -2.31 7.93
CA PHE A 140 -3.37 -2.17 8.28
C PHE A 140 -2.72 -3.50 8.63
N PHE A 141 -3.46 -4.40 9.29
CA PHE A 141 -2.97 -5.75 9.57
C PHE A 141 -2.81 -6.56 8.28
N GLU A 142 -3.79 -6.51 7.38
CA GLU A 142 -3.71 -7.11 6.05
C GLU A 142 -2.48 -6.59 5.29
N ASN A 143 -2.25 -5.27 5.26
CA ASN A 143 -1.08 -4.70 4.61
C ASN A 143 0.23 -5.15 5.26
N TYR A 144 0.26 -5.23 6.59
CA TYR A 144 1.44 -5.72 7.30
C TYR A 144 1.77 -7.15 6.86
N ILE A 145 0.77 -8.03 6.78
CA ILE A 145 0.97 -9.41 6.30
C ILE A 145 1.43 -9.44 4.83
N ALA A 146 0.84 -8.61 3.95
CA ALA A 146 1.29 -8.49 2.57
C ALA A 146 2.77 -8.10 2.46
N ASN A 147 3.22 -7.17 3.32
CA ASN A 147 4.62 -6.77 3.38
C ASN A 147 5.52 -7.90 3.86
N GLU A 148 5.12 -8.66 4.88
CA GLU A 148 5.91 -9.80 5.37
C GLU A 148 6.00 -10.93 4.33
N ILE A 149 4.93 -11.21 3.60
CA ILE A 149 4.95 -12.14 2.46
C ILE A 149 5.94 -11.64 1.39
N THR A 150 5.84 -10.37 1.02
CA THR A 150 6.70 -9.76 -0.02
C THR A 150 8.17 -9.82 0.36
N LYS A 151 8.51 -9.43 1.60
CA LYS A 151 9.88 -9.49 2.14
C LYS A 151 10.40 -10.93 2.17
N HIS A 152 9.58 -11.89 2.63
CA HIS A 152 9.95 -13.29 2.67
C HIS A 152 10.34 -13.81 1.28
N TYR A 153 9.51 -13.57 0.25
CA TYR A 153 9.82 -14.02 -1.10
C TYR A 153 11.05 -13.32 -1.69
N SER A 154 11.18 -12.01 -1.46
CA SER A 154 12.35 -11.22 -1.88
C SER A 154 13.65 -11.74 -1.26
N PHE A 155 13.64 -12.02 0.05
CA PHE A 155 14.79 -12.56 0.79
C PHE A 155 15.31 -13.89 0.19
N TYR A 156 14.41 -14.75 -0.27
CA TYR A 156 14.77 -16.00 -0.94
C TYR A 156 14.96 -15.88 -2.46
N GLY A 157 14.93 -14.66 -3.03
CA GLY A 157 15.05 -14.44 -4.47
C GLY A 157 13.94 -15.09 -5.30
N LYS A 158 12.78 -15.36 -4.69
CA LYS A 158 11.65 -16.01 -5.34
C LYS A 158 10.71 -14.99 -5.96
N ARG A 159 10.23 -15.26 -7.16
CA ARG A 159 9.14 -14.48 -7.77
C ARG A 159 7.86 -14.68 -6.95
N LEU A 160 7.29 -13.58 -6.48
CA LEU A 160 5.99 -13.56 -5.82
C LEU A 160 4.88 -13.36 -6.86
N ASN A 161 3.91 -14.28 -6.88
CA ASN A 161 2.64 -14.10 -7.58
C ASN A 161 1.55 -14.01 -6.50
N LEU A 162 1.37 -12.81 -5.95
CA LEU A 162 0.36 -12.51 -4.92
C LEU A 162 -0.90 -11.97 -5.58
N TYR A 163 -2.04 -12.50 -5.18
CA TYR A 163 -3.36 -12.08 -5.64
C TYR A 163 -4.32 -12.01 -4.46
N TYR A 164 -5.49 -11.39 -4.65
CA TYR A 164 -6.64 -11.54 -3.75
C TYR A 164 -7.80 -12.18 -4.52
N TRP A 165 -8.85 -12.64 -3.84
CA TRP A 165 -10.06 -13.10 -4.54
C TRP A 165 -11.31 -12.68 -3.79
N GLN A 166 -12.34 -12.31 -4.53
CA GLN A 166 -13.64 -11.98 -3.97
C GLN A 166 -14.74 -12.48 -4.92
N ASP A 167 -15.79 -13.08 -4.38
CA ASP A 167 -16.99 -13.39 -5.15
C ASP A 167 -18.00 -12.24 -5.19
N ILE A 168 -19.08 -12.43 -5.96
CA ILE A 168 -20.16 -11.45 -6.10
C ILE A 168 -20.99 -11.26 -4.83
N HIS A 169 -20.87 -12.16 -3.85
CA HIS A 169 -21.58 -12.14 -2.57
C HIS A 169 -20.72 -11.56 -1.45
N GLY A 170 -19.50 -11.09 -1.77
CA GLY A 170 -18.58 -10.46 -0.82
C GLY A 170 -17.72 -11.46 -0.02
N LYS A 171 -17.77 -12.76 -0.34
CA LYS A 171 -16.82 -13.71 0.26
C LYS A 171 -15.44 -13.45 -0.31
N GLU A 172 -14.47 -13.32 0.58
CA GLU A 172 -13.12 -12.91 0.23
C GLU A 172 -12.09 -13.94 0.66
N VAL A 173 -11.01 -14.03 -0.13
CA VAL A 173 -9.74 -14.62 0.25
C VAL A 173 -8.70 -13.52 0.14
N ASP A 174 -8.13 -13.12 1.27
CA ASP A 174 -7.25 -11.94 1.36
C ASP A 174 -6.01 -12.13 0.48
N PHE A 175 -5.38 -13.31 0.54
CA PHE A 175 -4.21 -13.62 -0.26
C PHE A 175 -4.25 -15.00 -0.91
N ILE A 176 -3.87 -15.02 -2.19
CA ILE A 176 -3.65 -16.20 -3.00
C ILE A 176 -2.23 -16.14 -3.53
N ILE A 177 -1.43 -17.16 -3.22
CA ILE A 177 -0.06 -17.28 -3.71
C ILE A 177 0.01 -18.43 -4.72
N GLU A 178 0.36 -18.09 -5.97
CA GLU A 178 0.53 -19.06 -7.06
C GLU A 178 2.03 -19.42 -7.20
N HIS A 179 2.39 -20.62 -6.75
CA HIS A 179 3.76 -21.13 -6.91
C HIS A 179 4.06 -21.52 -8.36
N ALA A 180 5.35 -21.52 -8.73
CA ALA A 180 5.79 -21.96 -10.06
C ALA A 180 5.38 -23.41 -10.40
N SER A 181 5.15 -24.26 -9.39
CA SER A 181 4.64 -25.63 -9.56
C SER A 181 3.15 -25.71 -9.90
N GLY A 182 2.42 -24.58 -9.91
CA GLY A 182 0.96 -24.54 -10.05
C GLY A 182 0.20 -24.78 -8.73
N LYS A 183 0.90 -25.05 -7.62
CA LYS A 183 0.28 -25.13 -6.30
C LYS A 183 -0.22 -23.74 -5.89
N ILE A 184 -1.44 -23.68 -5.38
CA ILE A 184 -2.06 -22.47 -4.85
C ILE A 184 -2.12 -22.57 -3.33
N MET A 185 -1.68 -21.52 -2.65
CA MET A 185 -1.89 -21.32 -1.21
C MET A 185 -2.92 -20.21 -1.00
N LEU A 186 -3.90 -20.46 -0.14
CA LEU A 186 -4.91 -19.48 0.27
C LEU A 186 -4.62 -19.06 1.71
N LEU A 187 -4.67 -17.77 2.00
CA LEU A 187 -4.45 -17.21 3.32
C LEU A 187 -5.54 -16.17 3.61
N ASN A 188 -6.19 -16.31 4.76
CA ASN A 188 -7.07 -15.30 5.33
C ASN A 188 -6.42 -14.72 6.59
N VAL A 189 -6.54 -13.41 6.76
CA VAL A 189 -5.92 -12.65 7.85
C VAL A 189 -6.96 -11.96 8.74
N ASN A 190 -8.24 -12.23 8.49
CA ASN A 190 -9.41 -11.72 9.21
C ASN A 190 -10.22 -12.86 9.85
#